data_AF-A0A0F5R8U5-F1
#
_entry.id   AF-A0A0F5R8U5-F1
#
_cell.length_a   1.000
_cell.length_b   1.000
_cell.length_c   1.000
_cell.angle_alpha   90.00
_cell.angle_beta   90.00
_cell.angle_gamma   90.00
#
_symmetry.space_group_name_H-M   'P 1'
#
loop_
_entity.id
_entity.type
_entity.pdbx_description
1 polymer ?
#
loop_
_entity_poly.entity_id
_entity_poly.type
_entity_poly.pdbx_seq_one_letter_code
_entity_poly.pdbx_strand_id
1 'polypeptide(L)'
;MEAALVMPVLLLFLVLLAAFVQFSAAETALQAAADRAARQTAAHIRPAMLLLQQEGSKLPESAPKDSIDAGYESTSESVRKVDSPSRPQLPDWRQAAAEAAAYLPDPAGELASAVLQGDWKALADMAAEPVGLAVFEPFLRKAAEDTPLEPSRISLASLSLPDLEGGESGFLKLEAEYEFPIRVPFLGKKIILHRTAAERVWIPDPLPSQGGAGVPDSSSTVQITELYPIPARPGRKATLEAVASPGAQVTLEVRYKSGNSVSKHVGTQMADASGHVEWTWLVSGNTTPGQWEVVVTTSDGASASMPFIVQKKG
;
A
#
# COMPACT_ATOMS: atom_id res chain seq x y z
N MET A 1 -16.29 46.81 -48.78
CA MET A 1 -17.00 46.32 -47.58
C MET A 1 -16.45 44.97 -47.12
N GLU A 2 -16.19 44.00 -48.00
CA GLU A 2 -15.70 42.66 -47.60
C GLU A 2 -14.31 42.66 -46.92
N ALA A 3 -13.33 43.42 -47.43
CA ALA A 3 -11.98 43.47 -46.85
C ALA A 3 -11.92 44.04 -45.42
N ALA A 4 -12.89 44.85 -45.00
CA ALA A 4 -12.94 45.45 -43.67
C ALA A 4 -13.38 44.45 -42.58
N LEU A 5 -14.09 43.39 -42.97
CA LEU A 5 -14.59 42.36 -42.05
C LEU A 5 -13.63 41.17 -41.95
N VAL A 6 -12.83 40.92 -42.99
CA VAL A 6 -11.82 39.85 -43.00
C VAL A 6 -10.72 40.07 -41.97
N MET A 7 -10.19 41.28 -41.83
CA MET A 7 -9.10 41.57 -40.89
C MET A 7 -9.49 41.33 -39.41
N PRO A 8 -10.62 41.86 -38.90
CA PRO A 8 -11.08 41.56 -37.54
C PRO A 8 -11.38 40.08 -37.29
N VAL A 9 -11.96 39.37 -38.26
CA VAL A 9 -12.27 37.94 -38.13
C VAL A 9 -10.99 37.10 -38.10
N LEU A 10 -10.00 37.41 -38.93
CA LEU A 10 -8.69 36.77 -38.91
C LEU A 10 -8.01 36.97 -37.54
N LEU A 11 -8.03 38.20 -37.00
CA LEU A 11 -7.48 38.48 -35.68
C LEU A 11 -8.20 37.71 -34.57
N LEU A 12 -9.54 37.64 -34.60
CA LEU A 12 -10.32 36.85 -33.64
C LEU A 12 -9.95 35.36 -33.73
N PHE A 13 -9.79 34.83 -34.95
CA PHE A 13 -9.36 33.46 -35.17
C PHE A 13 -7.95 33.20 -34.62
N LEU A 14 -6.99 34.11 -34.85
CA LEU A 14 -5.64 33.98 -34.31
C LEU A 14 -5.61 34.05 -32.78
N VAL A 15 -6.39 34.95 -32.18
CA VAL A 15 -6.54 35.02 -30.72
C VAL A 15 -7.17 33.74 -30.17
N LEU A 16 -8.19 33.19 -30.85
CA LEU A 16 -8.81 31.92 -30.48
C LEU A 16 -7.84 30.75 -30.56
N LEU A 17 -7.02 30.70 -31.61
CA LEU A 17 -5.97 29.67 -31.76
C LEU A 17 -4.92 29.80 -30.64
N ALA A 18 -4.44 31.02 -30.37
CA ALA A 18 -3.48 31.27 -29.30
C ALA A 18 -4.07 30.89 -27.92
N ALA A 19 -5.33 31.22 -27.66
CA ALA A 19 -6.03 30.82 -26.44
C ALA A 19 -6.15 29.30 -26.32
N PHE A 20 -6.42 28.59 -27.42
CA PHE A 20 -6.50 27.13 -27.42
C PHE A 20 -5.15 26.47 -27.12
N VAL A 21 -4.05 27.01 -27.68
CA VAL A 21 -2.69 26.54 -27.38
C VAL A 21 -2.35 26.79 -25.91
N GLN A 22 -2.65 27.98 -25.37
CA GLN A 22 -2.43 28.29 -23.95
C GLN A 22 -3.26 27.40 -23.03
N PHE A 23 -4.50 27.10 -23.41
CA PHE A 23 -5.39 26.21 -22.67
C PHE A 23 -4.81 24.79 -22.59
N SER A 24 -4.39 24.22 -23.73
CA SER A 24 -3.79 22.88 -23.77
C SER A 24 -2.47 22.80 -23.00
N ALA A 25 -1.65 23.86 -23.08
CA ALA A 25 -0.42 23.97 -22.29
C ALA A 25 -0.72 24.01 -20.79
N ALA A 26 -1.68 24.82 -20.35
CA ALA A 26 -2.10 24.92 -18.96
C ALA A 26 -2.70 23.60 -18.44
N GLU A 27 -3.47 22.90 -19.28
CA GLU A 27 -4.05 21.61 -18.95
C GLU A 27 -2.98 20.55 -18.68
N THR A 28 -2.01 20.43 -19.59
CA THR A 28 -0.91 19.46 -19.48
C THR A 28 -0.03 19.78 -18.27
N ALA A 29 0.25 21.06 -18.08
CA ALA A 29 0.97 21.58 -16.94
C ALA A 29 0.29 21.26 -15.61
N LEU A 30 -1.03 21.45 -15.52
CA LEU A 30 -1.80 21.21 -14.29
C LEU A 30 -1.81 19.72 -13.94
N GLN A 31 -1.98 18.85 -14.94
CA GLN A 31 -1.88 17.41 -14.74
C GLN A 31 -0.49 17.01 -14.23
N ALA A 32 0.58 17.55 -14.83
CA ALA A 32 1.95 17.24 -14.42
C ALA A 32 2.24 17.70 -12.98
N ALA A 33 1.75 18.88 -12.59
CA ALA A 33 1.88 19.39 -11.22
C ALA A 33 1.10 18.51 -10.22
N ALA A 34 -0.13 18.12 -10.54
CA ALA A 34 -0.94 17.23 -9.70
C ALA A 34 -0.28 15.85 -9.53
N ASP A 35 0.23 15.26 -10.61
CA ASP A 35 0.93 13.97 -10.57
C ASP A 35 2.22 14.05 -9.73
N ARG A 36 2.99 15.14 -9.84
CA ARG A 36 4.20 15.35 -9.02
C ARG A 36 3.86 15.52 -7.55
N ALA A 37 2.86 16.34 -7.24
CA ALA A 37 2.40 16.56 -5.87
C ALA A 37 1.90 15.26 -5.22
N ALA A 38 1.12 14.46 -5.96
CA ALA A 38 0.64 13.16 -5.50
C ALA A 38 1.80 12.19 -5.23
N ARG A 39 2.77 12.07 -6.16
CA ARG A 39 3.95 11.20 -5.97
C ARG A 39 4.82 11.62 -4.80
N GLN A 40 5.11 12.92 -4.66
CA GLN A 40 5.92 13.43 -3.56
C GLN A 40 5.23 13.17 -2.22
N THR A 41 3.94 13.49 -2.11
CA THR A 41 3.16 13.26 -0.90
C THR A 41 3.12 11.77 -0.56
N ALA A 42 2.80 10.90 -1.53
CA ALA A 42 2.78 9.45 -1.32
C ALA A 42 4.13 8.89 -0.85
N ALA A 43 5.24 9.38 -1.41
CA ALA A 43 6.59 8.95 -1.01
C ALA A 43 6.94 9.34 0.44
N HIS A 44 6.43 10.46 0.95
CA HIS A 44 6.69 10.92 2.31
C HIS A 44 5.84 10.23 3.39
N ILE A 45 4.72 9.60 3.03
CA ILE A 45 3.88 8.86 3.99
C ILE A 45 4.61 7.65 4.57
N ARG A 46 5.38 6.92 3.75
CA ARG A 46 6.10 5.72 4.18
C ARG A 46 7.12 5.96 5.31
N PRO A 47 8.10 6.88 5.16
CA PRO A 47 9.05 7.12 6.24
C PRO A 47 8.36 7.64 7.51
N ALA A 48 7.30 8.45 7.38
CA ALA A 48 6.51 8.89 8.53
C ALA A 48 5.89 7.70 9.28
N MET A 49 5.27 6.76 8.56
CA MET A 49 4.68 5.56 9.13
C MET A 49 5.70 4.66 9.86
N LEU A 50 6.89 4.48 9.29
CA LEU A 50 7.95 3.69 9.93
C LEU A 50 8.39 4.28 11.27
N LEU A 51 8.53 5.61 11.33
CA LEU A 51 8.86 6.31 12.57
C LEU A 51 7.76 6.14 13.63
N LEU A 52 6.50 6.14 13.20
CA LEU A 52 5.37 5.91 14.10
C LEU A 52 5.37 4.48 14.70
N GLN A 53 5.77 3.48 13.90
CA GLN A 53 5.72 2.06 14.26
C GLN A 53 6.93 1.59 15.11
N GLN A 54 8.10 2.21 14.95
CA GLN A 54 9.33 1.85 15.67
C GLN A 54 9.26 2.03 17.20
N GLU A 55 8.33 2.85 17.70
CA GLU A 55 8.12 3.07 19.14
C GLU A 55 6.81 2.50 19.67
N GLY A 56 5.78 2.31 18.82
CA GLY A 56 4.58 1.54 19.19
C GLY A 56 4.89 0.05 19.45
N SER A 57 5.98 -0.47 18.88
CA SER A 57 6.52 -1.80 19.17
C SER A 57 7.30 -1.88 20.50
N LYS A 58 7.42 -0.78 21.25
CA LYS A 58 7.86 -0.75 22.65
C LYS A 58 6.65 -0.58 23.58
N LEU A 59 5.71 -1.53 23.62
CA LEU A 59 4.87 -1.83 24.78
C LEU A 59 4.11 -3.15 24.50
N PRO A 60 3.74 -3.90 25.55
CA PRO A 60 4.13 -5.29 25.74
C PRO A 60 3.40 -6.24 24.81
N GLU A 61 4.14 -7.28 24.41
CA GLU A 61 3.59 -8.58 24.10
C GLU A 61 2.46 -8.90 25.09
N SER A 62 1.25 -8.96 24.54
CA SER A 62 0.05 -9.34 25.24
C SER A 62 0.28 -10.70 25.88
N ALA A 63 0.65 -10.68 27.16
CA ALA A 63 0.64 -11.87 28.01
C ALA A 63 -0.74 -12.53 27.86
N PRO A 64 -0.81 -13.85 27.61
CA PRO A 64 -2.08 -14.55 27.59
C PRO A 64 -2.73 -14.41 28.97
N LYS A 65 -3.96 -13.88 29.01
CA LYS A 65 -4.81 -13.93 30.20
C LYS A 65 -5.14 -15.39 30.52
N ASP A 66 -4.66 -15.84 31.67
CA ASP A 66 -5.28 -16.77 32.61
C ASP A 66 -6.22 -17.84 32.01
N SER A 67 -5.65 -18.99 31.67
CA SER A 67 -6.32 -20.27 31.90
C SER A 67 -5.87 -20.82 33.25
N ILE A 68 -6.84 -20.95 34.15
CA ILE A 68 -6.71 -21.47 35.51
C ILE A 68 -6.34 -22.98 35.50
N ASP A 69 -5.38 -23.32 36.37
CA ASP A 69 -5.23 -24.59 37.12
C ASP A 69 -4.67 -25.84 36.41
N ALA A 70 -3.42 -26.20 36.74
CA ALA A 70 -3.08 -27.42 37.50
C ALA A 70 -1.56 -27.53 37.65
N GLY A 71 -1.12 -27.80 38.88
CA GLY A 71 0.24 -27.55 39.35
C GLY A 71 1.36 -28.45 38.82
N TYR A 72 2.55 -27.88 38.85
CA TYR A 72 3.80 -28.59 39.15
C TYR A 72 4.82 -27.56 39.65
N GLU A 73 5.27 -27.73 40.88
CA GLU A 73 6.46 -27.04 41.41
C GLU A 73 7.68 -27.52 40.61
N SER A 74 8.50 -26.59 40.12
CA SER A 74 9.90 -26.88 39.85
C SER A 74 10.75 -25.63 40.00
N THR A 75 11.61 -25.75 40.99
CA THR A 75 12.69 -24.89 41.46
C THR A 75 13.44 -24.16 40.35
N SER A 76 13.58 -22.86 40.54
CA SER A 76 14.37 -21.92 39.74
C SER A 76 15.86 -22.23 39.85
N GLU A 77 16.43 -22.80 38.79
CA GLU A 77 17.87 -22.81 38.58
C GLU A 77 18.26 -21.66 37.63
N SER A 78 19.01 -20.73 38.18
CA SER A 78 19.47 -19.48 37.59
C SER A 78 20.34 -19.69 36.35
N VAL A 79 19.81 -19.42 35.16
CA VAL A 79 20.60 -19.24 33.93
C VAL A 79 21.02 -17.78 33.80
N ARG A 80 22.33 -17.59 33.71
CA ARG A 80 23.05 -16.32 33.64
C ARG A 80 22.53 -15.43 32.51
N LYS A 81 22.18 -14.20 32.89
CA LYS A 81 21.92 -13.04 32.03
C LYS A 81 23.19 -12.79 31.19
N VAL A 82 23.15 -13.12 29.90
CA VAL A 82 24.17 -12.70 28.94
C VAL A 82 23.85 -11.25 28.58
N ASP A 83 24.79 -10.36 28.88
CA ASP A 83 24.74 -8.93 28.61
C ASP A 83 24.59 -8.67 27.10
N SER A 84 23.37 -8.31 26.67
CA SER A 84 23.17 -7.61 25.40
C SER A 84 23.62 -6.14 25.59
N PRO A 85 24.47 -5.59 24.71
CA PRO A 85 24.94 -4.22 24.84
C PRO A 85 23.75 -3.27 24.73
N SER A 86 23.58 -2.44 25.75
CA SER A 86 22.52 -1.45 25.87
C SER A 86 22.58 -0.50 24.68
N ARG A 87 21.68 -0.65 23.70
CA ARG A 87 21.43 0.41 22.72
C ARG A 87 21.04 1.66 23.51
N PRO A 88 21.67 2.82 23.26
CA PRO A 88 21.27 4.06 23.92
C PRO A 88 19.79 4.30 23.62
N GLN A 89 18.97 4.37 24.68
CA GLN A 89 17.58 4.76 24.54
C GLN A 89 17.59 6.19 24.02
N LEU A 90 17.16 6.35 22.76
CA LEU A 90 17.04 7.66 22.15
C LEU A 90 16.07 8.51 23.01
N PRO A 91 16.35 9.82 23.20
CA PRO A 91 15.40 10.75 23.79
C PRO A 91 14.03 10.65 23.11
N ASP A 92 12.95 10.79 23.89
CA ASP A 92 11.56 10.73 23.42
C ASP A 92 11.25 11.95 22.54
N TRP A 93 11.68 11.88 21.28
CA TRP A 93 11.56 12.94 20.29
C TRP A 93 10.10 13.29 19.99
N ARG A 94 9.15 12.37 20.23
CA ARG A 94 7.72 12.63 20.07
C ARG A 94 7.22 13.66 21.07
N GLN A 95 7.70 13.64 22.30
CA GLN A 95 7.35 14.67 23.29
C GLN A 95 7.86 16.04 22.84
N ALA A 96 9.11 16.10 22.38
CA ALA A 96 9.69 17.33 21.84
C ALA A 96 8.96 17.80 20.56
N ALA A 97 8.54 16.88 19.70
CA ALA A 97 7.77 17.18 18.50
C ALA A 97 6.33 17.61 18.80
N ALA A 98 5.69 17.06 19.83
CA ALA A 98 4.35 17.44 20.27
C ALA A 98 4.36 18.82 20.94
N GLU A 99 5.39 19.12 21.72
CA GLU A 99 5.63 20.46 22.26
C GLU A 99 5.90 21.47 21.12
N ALA A 100 6.68 21.08 20.11
CA ALA A 100 6.87 21.88 18.90
C ALA A 100 5.58 22.08 18.09
N ALA A 101 4.71 21.06 18.03
CA ALA A 101 3.42 21.12 17.34
C ALA A 101 2.50 22.22 17.91
N ALA A 102 2.59 22.48 19.21
CA ALA A 102 1.81 23.53 19.88
C ALA A 102 2.22 24.96 19.45
N TYR A 103 3.38 25.13 18.81
CA TYR A 103 3.83 26.41 18.28
C TYR A 103 3.45 26.64 16.81
N LEU A 104 2.90 25.62 16.13
CA LEU A 104 2.37 25.81 14.77
C LEU A 104 1.03 26.55 14.82
N PRO A 105 0.76 27.43 13.84
CA PRO A 105 -0.55 28.07 13.72
C PRO A 105 -1.63 27.04 13.43
N ASP A 106 -2.84 27.27 13.95
CA ASP A 106 -4.02 26.48 13.59
C ASP A 106 -4.28 26.59 12.08
N PRO A 107 -4.61 25.50 11.38
CA PRO A 107 -4.86 24.12 11.85
C PRO A 107 -3.62 23.19 11.85
N ALA A 108 -2.43 23.68 11.51
CA ALA A 108 -1.25 22.85 11.31
C ALA A 108 -0.76 22.17 12.60
N GLY A 109 -0.96 22.80 13.76
CA GLY A 109 -0.64 22.23 15.06
C GLY A 109 -1.47 20.99 15.40
N GLU A 110 -2.79 21.06 15.17
CA GLU A 110 -3.71 19.94 15.39
C GLU A 110 -3.34 18.75 14.51
N LEU A 111 -3.06 19.00 13.22
CA LEU A 111 -2.63 17.97 12.27
C LEU A 111 -1.32 17.30 12.71
N ALA A 112 -0.31 18.09 13.07
CA ALA A 112 0.96 17.55 13.54
C ALA A 112 0.77 16.69 14.81
N SER A 113 -0.10 17.13 15.72
CA SER A 113 -0.40 16.39 16.95
C SER A 113 -1.11 15.06 16.68
N ALA A 114 -2.08 15.01 15.75
CA ALA A 114 -2.79 13.80 15.35
C ALA A 114 -1.83 12.76 14.76
N VAL A 115 -0.92 13.20 13.86
CA VAL A 115 0.12 12.31 13.31
C VAL A 115 1.06 11.80 14.39
N LEU A 116 1.49 12.64 15.33
CA LEU A 116 2.38 12.23 16.41
C LEU A 116 1.72 11.24 17.38
N GLN A 117 0.41 11.37 17.58
CA GLN A 117 -0.41 10.47 18.40
C GLN A 117 -0.77 9.16 17.67
N GLY A 118 -0.52 9.09 16.35
CA GLY A 118 -0.86 7.92 15.53
C GLY A 118 -2.31 7.89 15.04
N ASP A 119 -3.06 8.98 15.21
CA ASP A 119 -4.43 9.11 14.71
C ASP A 119 -4.42 9.55 13.24
N TRP A 120 -4.15 8.60 12.36
CA TRP A 120 -4.16 8.84 10.92
C TRP A 120 -5.55 9.16 10.37
N LYS A 121 -6.60 8.64 11.02
CA LYS A 121 -7.97 8.85 10.59
C LYS A 121 -8.38 10.31 10.76
N ALA A 122 -8.05 10.93 11.89
CA ALA A 122 -8.28 12.36 12.11
C ALA A 122 -7.56 13.23 11.07
N LEU A 123 -6.33 12.87 10.68
CA LEU A 123 -5.60 13.54 9.60
C LEU A 123 -6.33 13.40 8.25
N ALA A 124 -6.79 12.19 7.91
CA ALA A 124 -7.48 11.92 6.65
C ALA A 124 -8.81 12.67 6.55
N ASP A 125 -9.59 12.69 7.64
CA ASP A 125 -10.87 13.41 7.71
C ASP A 125 -10.64 14.92 7.61
N MET A 126 -9.67 15.47 8.35
CA MET A 126 -9.36 16.91 8.30
C MET A 126 -8.78 17.34 6.96
N ALA A 127 -7.94 16.51 6.32
CA ALA A 127 -7.40 16.77 4.98
C ALA A 127 -8.48 16.88 3.90
N ALA A 128 -9.63 16.22 4.11
CA ALA A 128 -10.79 16.31 3.22
C ALA A 128 -11.63 17.59 3.46
N GLU A 129 -11.44 18.29 4.57
CA GLU A 129 -12.14 19.53 4.88
C GLU A 129 -11.51 20.76 4.19
N PRO A 130 -12.29 21.81 3.88
CA PRO A 130 -11.78 23.02 3.22
C PRO A 130 -10.62 23.70 3.94
N VAL A 131 -10.61 23.63 5.28
CA VAL A 131 -9.55 24.20 6.12
C VAL A 131 -8.26 23.36 6.02
N GLY A 132 -8.39 22.03 5.93
CA GLY A 132 -7.25 21.14 5.71
C GLY A 132 -6.63 21.32 4.33
N LEU A 133 -7.43 21.54 3.28
CA LEU A 133 -6.92 21.78 1.92
C LEU A 133 -5.93 22.96 1.87
N ALA A 134 -6.20 24.04 2.62
CA ALA A 134 -5.34 25.22 2.69
C ALA A 134 -3.93 24.92 3.24
N VAL A 135 -3.78 23.89 4.08
CA VAL A 135 -2.48 23.44 4.61
C VAL A 135 -1.66 22.72 3.54
N PHE A 136 -2.34 22.01 2.63
CA PHE A 136 -1.70 21.23 1.58
C PHE A 136 -1.49 22.01 0.28
N GLU A 137 -2.20 23.12 0.08
CA GLU A 137 -2.03 24.03 -1.06
C GLU A 137 -0.57 24.43 -1.36
N PRO A 138 0.28 24.81 -0.38
CA PRO A 138 1.66 25.20 -0.65
C PRO A 138 2.48 24.08 -1.31
N PHE A 139 2.19 22.81 -1.02
CA PHE A 139 2.87 21.69 -1.67
C PHE A 139 2.48 21.58 -3.15
N LEU A 140 1.20 21.78 -3.47
CA LEU A 140 0.73 21.83 -4.85
C LEU A 140 1.35 23.01 -5.62
N ARG A 141 1.42 24.19 -4.99
CA ARG A 141 2.05 25.38 -5.58
C ARG A 141 3.53 25.17 -5.85
N LYS A 142 4.24 24.56 -4.89
CA LYS A 142 5.66 24.19 -5.04
C LYS A 142 5.86 23.19 -6.17
N ALA A 143 4.99 22.19 -6.29
CA ALA A 143 5.05 21.21 -7.39
C ALA A 143 4.81 21.87 -8.77
N ALA A 144 4.15 23.02 -8.81
CA ALA A 144 3.88 23.78 -10.02
C ALA A 144 4.93 24.87 -10.36
N GLU A 145 5.92 25.14 -9.49
CA GLU A 145 6.94 26.18 -9.74
C GLU A 145 7.76 25.93 -11.02
N ASP A 146 8.03 24.67 -11.36
CA ASP A 146 8.76 24.28 -12.58
C ASP A 146 7.89 24.24 -13.85
N THR A 147 6.70 24.84 -13.79
CA THR A 147 5.66 24.74 -14.81
C THR A 147 5.24 26.14 -15.27
N PRO A 148 4.77 26.35 -16.53
CA PRO A 148 4.32 27.66 -16.99
C PRO A 148 3.02 28.19 -16.33
N LEU A 149 2.54 27.57 -15.25
CA LEU A 149 1.34 28.00 -14.54
C LEU A 149 1.66 29.11 -13.55
N GLU A 150 0.70 30.00 -13.31
CA GLU A 150 0.84 31.01 -12.28
C GLU A 150 0.45 30.41 -10.91
N PRO A 151 1.36 30.31 -9.92
CA PRO A 151 1.10 29.58 -8.67
C PRO A 151 -0.04 30.16 -7.83
N SER A 152 -0.33 31.45 -7.98
CA SER A 152 -1.41 32.15 -7.28
C SER A 152 -2.81 31.77 -7.77
N ARG A 153 -2.91 31.14 -8.95
CA ARG A 153 -4.17 30.71 -9.56
C ARG A 153 -4.44 29.22 -9.38
N ILE A 154 -3.55 28.51 -8.68
CA ILE A 154 -3.67 27.10 -8.38
C ILE A 154 -4.23 26.94 -6.97
N SER A 155 -5.31 26.17 -6.87
CA SER A 155 -5.94 25.78 -5.62
C SER A 155 -6.11 24.27 -5.56
N LEU A 156 -6.32 23.76 -4.36
CA LEU A 156 -6.61 22.36 -4.14
C LEU A 156 -8.13 22.21 -3.95
N ALA A 157 -8.78 21.42 -4.80
CA ALA A 157 -10.23 21.21 -4.77
C ALA A 157 -10.63 20.11 -3.80
N SER A 158 -9.86 19.02 -3.80
CA SER A 158 -10.08 17.88 -2.92
C SER A 158 -8.78 17.13 -2.66
N LEU A 159 -8.68 16.55 -1.47
CA LEU A 159 -7.60 15.68 -1.05
C LEU A 159 -8.20 14.51 -0.27
N SER A 160 -7.84 13.30 -0.66
CA SER A 160 -8.26 12.07 0.02
C SER A 160 -7.01 11.25 0.32
N LEU A 161 -6.70 11.15 1.61
CA LEU A 161 -5.64 10.31 2.12
C LEU A 161 -6.15 8.86 2.27
N PRO A 162 -5.29 7.84 2.05
CA PRO A 162 -5.68 6.46 2.25
C PRO A 162 -5.84 6.13 3.73
N ASP A 163 -6.66 5.13 4.06
CA ASP A 163 -6.63 4.50 5.39
C ASP A 163 -5.38 3.61 5.50
N LEU A 164 -4.70 3.66 6.63
CA LEU A 164 -3.47 2.91 6.89
C LEU A 164 -3.72 1.65 7.73
N GLU A 165 -4.88 1.53 8.39
CA GLU A 165 -5.19 0.39 9.26
C GLU A 165 -5.91 -0.73 8.50
N GLY A 166 -6.75 -0.38 7.53
CA GLY A 166 -7.39 -1.33 6.63
C GLY A 166 -6.46 -1.69 5.47
N GLY A 167 -6.13 -2.97 5.30
CA GLY A 167 -5.33 -3.49 4.17
C GLY A 167 -5.97 -3.34 2.78
N GLU A 168 -6.96 -2.46 2.62
CA GLU A 168 -7.52 -2.08 1.33
C GLU A 168 -6.61 -1.08 0.60
N SER A 169 -6.88 -0.91 -0.69
CA SER A 169 -6.00 -0.21 -1.62
C SER A 169 -5.70 1.23 -1.18
N GLY A 170 -4.49 1.45 -0.66
CA GLY A 170 -4.01 2.75 -0.20
C GLY A 170 -3.75 3.74 -1.33
N PHE A 171 -4.79 4.30 -1.92
CA PHE A 171 -4.67 5.37 -2.91
C PHE A 171 -4.79 6.74 -2.24
N LEU A 172 -3.80 7.60 -2.50
CA LEU A 172 -3.88 9.04 -2.31
C LEU A 172 -4.54 9.64 -3.55
N LYS A 173 -5.63 10.40 -3.39
CA LYS A 173 -6.25 11.16 -4.49
C LYS A 173 -6.15 12.65 -4.23
N LEU A 174 -5.76 13.39 -5.25
CA LEU A 174 -5.57 14.83 -5.21
C LEU A 174 -6.27 15.46 -6.42
N GLU A 175 -7.09 16.46 -6.20
CA GLU A 175 -7.73 17.24 -7.27
C GLU A 175 -7.26 18.68 -7.24
N ALA A 176 -6.55 19.08 -8.29
CA ALA A 176 -6.03 20.42 -8.49
C ALA A 176 -6.98 21.25 -9.35
N GLU A 177 -7.15 22.51 -8.97
CA GLU A 177 -7.91 23.52 -9.69
C GLU A 177 -7.01 24.63 -10.21
N TYR A 178 -7.30 25.14 -11.40
CA TYR A 178 -6.63 26.32 -11.96
C TYR A 178 -7.61 27.30 -12.60
N GLU A 179 -7.59 28.56 -12.15
CA GLU A 179 -8.35 29.64 -12.78
C GLU A 179 -7.62 30.16 -14.02
N PHE A 180 -8.12 29.84 -15.21
CA PHE A 180 -7.54 30.27 -16.46
C PHE A 180 -7.68 31.80 -16.64
N PRO A 181 -6.62 32.52 -17.05
CA PRO A 181 -6.60 34.00 -17.03
C PRO A 181 -7.51 34.65 -18.09
N ILE A 182 -8.04 33.89 -19.05
CA ILE A 182 -8.93 34.39 -20.10
C ILE A 182 -10.38 34.09 -19.72
N ARG A 183 -11.25 35.10 -19.86
CA ARG A 183 -12.70 34.97 -19.69
C ARG A 183 -13.36 34.67 -21.03
N VAL A 184 -14.46 33.91 -21.00
CA VAL A 184 -15.26 33.70 -22.21
C VAL A 184 -15.82 35.04 -22.71
N PRO A 185 -15.66 35.36 -24.00
CA PRO A 185 -16.23 36.57 -24.58
C PRO A 185 -17.75 36.53 -24.46
N PHE A 186 -18.38 37.70 -24.26
CA PHE A 186 -19.83 37.91 -24.07
C PHE A 186 -20.44 37.38 -22.75
N LEU A 187 -19.94 36.28 -22.20
CA LEU A 187 -20.45 35.71 -20.96
C LEU A 187 -19.72 36.25 -19.71
N GLY A 188 -18.46 36.69 -19.83
CA GLY A 188 -17.67 37.21 -18.71
C GLY A 188 -17.35 36.19 -17.61
N LYS A 189 -17.70 34.92 -17.82
CA LYS A 189 -17.47 33.82 -16.88
C LYS A 189 -15.99 33.42 -16.88
N LYS A 190 -15.51 33.03 -15.70
CA LYS A 190 -14.19 32.43 -15.50
C LYS A 190 -14.19 30.99 -16.01
N ILE A 191 -13.02 30.50 -16.41
CA ILE A 191 -12.81 29.11 -16.81
C ILE A 191 -11.93 28.47 -15.73
N ILE A 192 -12.42 27.40 -15.12
CA ILE A 192 -11.69 26.65 -14.09
C ILE A 192 -11.33 25.28 -14.68
N LEU A 193 -10.05 24.93 -14.60
CA LEU A 193 -9.55 23.61 -14.99
C LEU A 193 -9.48 22.73 -13.75
N HIS A 194 -10.04 21.53 -13.82
CA HIS A 194 -9.95 20.52 -12.76
C HIS A 194 -9.10 19.35 -13.25
N ARG A 195 -8.11 18.92 -12.47
CA ARG A 195 -7.29 17.75 -12.78
C ARG A 195 -7.11 16.88 -11.55
N THR A 196 -7.36 15.59 -11.73
CA THR A 196 -7.24 14.59 -10.67
C THR A 196 -5.99 13.76 -10.89
N ALA A 197 -5.23 13.56 -9.83
CA ALA A 197 -4.12 12.61 -9.76
C ALA A 197 -4.39 11.60 -8.65
N ALA A 198 -4.08 10.33 -8.89
CA ALA A 198 -4.22 9.27 -7.91
C ALA A 198 -2.94 8.45 -7.87
N GLU A 199 -2.32 8.35 -6.69
CA GLU A 199 -1.06 7.63 -6.48
C GLU A 199 -1.25 6.54 -5.43
N ARG A 200 -0.61 5.37 -5.63
CA ARG A 200 -0.62 4.30 -4.63
C ARG A 200 0.42 4.59 -3.56
N VAL A 201 -0.02 4.69 -2.32
CA VAL A 201 0.83 4.72 -1.15
C VAL A 201 1.30 3.30 -0.83
N TRP A 202 2.57 3.18 -0.51
CA TRP A 202 3.13 1.92 -0.03
C TRP A 202 2.72 1.75 1.43
N ILE A 203 1.91 0.74 1.71
CA ILE A 203 1.47 0.34 3.06
C ILE A 203 2.08 -1.04 3.31
N PRO A 204 2.84 -1.24 4.41
CA PRO A 204 3.32 -2.56 4.79
C PRO A 204 2.11 -3.44 5.09
N ASP A 205 2.13 -4.67 4.60
CA ASP A 205 1.18 -5.67 5.09
C ASP A 205 1.43 -5.86 6.59
N PRO A 206 0.42 -5.66 7.47
CA PRO A 206 0.56 -5.88 8.90
C PRO A 206 0.80 -7.35 9.24
N LEU A 207 0.51 -8.26 8.32
CA LEU A 207 0.88 -9.66 8.45
C LEU A 207 2.28 -9.83 7.83
N PRO A 208 3.34 -9.97 8.63
CA PRO A 208 4.57 -10.52 8.09
C PRO A 208 4.20 -11.85 7.43
N SER A 209 4.68 -12.08 6.20
CA SER A 209 4.81 -13.45 5.73
C SER A 209 5.48 -14.20 6.87
N GLN A 210 4.89 -15.28 7.37
CA GLN A 210 5.53 -16.16 8.35
C GLN A 210 6.75 -16.82 7.67
N GLY A 211 7.81 -16.04 7.44
CA GLY A 211 9.16 -16.54 7.28
C GLY A 211 9.60 -16.99 8.65
N GLY A 212 9.76 -18.30 8.81
CA GLY A 212 9.89 -19.00 10.09
C GLY A 212 10.75 -18.27 11.11
N ALA A 213 10.11 -17.90 12.23
CA ALA A 213 10.82 -17.54 13.44
C ALA A 213 11.28 -18.82 14.14
N GLY A 214 12.60 -19.02 14.21
CA GLY A 214 13.25 -19.99 15.09
C GLY A 214 13.58 -21.34 14.46
N VAL A 215 14.72 -21.44 13.78
CA VAL A 215 15.43 -22.71 13.62
C VAL A 215 16.52 -22.75 14.71
N PRO A 216 16.39 -23.59 15.75
CA PRO A 216 17.58 -24.23 16.32
C PRO A 216 18.12 -25.17 15.24
N ASP A 217 19.42 -25.13 15.00
CA ASP A 217 20.15 -25.88 13.97
C ASP A 217 19.68 -27.34 13.82
N SER A 218 18.79 -27.56 12.87
CA SER A 218 18.62 -28.81 12.12
C SER A 218 17.86 -28.46 10.84
N SER A 219 18.58 -28.46 9.74
CA SER A 219 18.18 -27.99 8.41
C SER A 219 17.06 -28.82 7.79
N SER A 220 15.80 -28.47 8.05
CA SER A 220 14.65 -28.88 7.23
C SER A 220 14.14 -27.67 6.46
N THR A 221 14.59 -27.50 5.22
CA THR A 221 14.10 -26.44 4.32
C THR A 221 13.12 -27.04 3.34
N VAL A 222 11.92 -26.45 3.22
CA VAL A 222 10.97 -26.76 2.15
C VAL A 222 10.71 -25.50 1.33
N GLN A 223 10.78 -25.63 0.00
CA GLN A 223 10.57 -24.53 -0.94
C GLN A 223 9.68 -25.00 -2.07
N ILE A 224 8.70 -24.17 -2.43
CA ILE A 224 7.86 -24.42 -3.61
C ILE A 224 8.59 -23.83 -4.82
N THR A 225 8.87 -24.67 -5.82
CA THR A 225 9.61 -24.27 -7.03
C THR A 225 8.66 -23.73 -8.09
N GLU A 226 7.58 -24.47 -8.37
CA GLU A 226 6.71 -24.15 -9.49
C GLU A 226 5.28 -24.68 -9.27
N LEU A 227 4.29 -23.96 -9.83
CA LEU A 227 2.92 -24.46 -10.01
C LEU A 227 2.47 -24.16 -11.42
N TYR A 228 1.94 -25.17 -12.12
CA TYR A 228 1.48 -25.04 -13.50
C TYR A 228 0.19 -25.83 -13.75
N PRO A 229 -0.77 -25.33 -14.56
CA PRO A 229 -0.78 -24.04 -15.24
C PRO A 229 -1.26 -22.88 -14.36
N ILE A 230 -0.74 -21.68 -14.62
CA ILE A 230 -1.24 -20.42 -14.06
C ILE A 230 -1.84 -19.58 -15.22
N PRO A 231 -3.12 -19.19 -15.18
CA PRO A 231 -4.12 -19.51 -14.16
C PRO A 231 -4.58 -20.97 -14.24
N ALA A 232 -4.80 -21.58 -13.08
CA ALA A 232 -5.41 -22.90 -12.98
C ALA A 232 -6.88 -22.82 -13.40
N ARG A 233 -7.45 -23.95 -13.83
CA ARG A 233 -8.82 -23.98 -14.38
C ARG A 233 -9.68 -25.00 -13.62
N PRO A 234 -10.94 -24.66 -13.29
CA PRO A 234 -11.86 -25.62 -12.70
C PRO A 234 -12.02 -26.85 -13.60
N GLY A 235 -12.03 -28.04 -13.01
CA GLY A 235 -12.14 -29.32 -13.72
C GLY A 235 -10.89 -29.72 -14.50
N ARG A 236 -9.74 -29.05 -14.29
CA ARG A 236 -8.46 -29.38 -14.91
C ARG A 236 -7.41 -29.74 -13.86
N LYS A 237 -6.38 -30.46 -14.29
CA LYS A 237 -5.26 -30.82 -13.44
C LYS A 237 -4.34 -29.61 -13.23
N ALA A 238 -3.83 -29.47 -12.02
CA ALA A 238 -2.74 -28.58 -11.66
C ALA A 238 -1.61 -29.42 -11.06
N THR A 239 -0.38 -28.99 -11.32
CA THR A 239 0.84 -29.64 -10.87
C THR A 239 1.64 -28.66 -10.02
N LEU A 240 2.13 -29.12 -8.87
CA LEU A 240 2.99 -28.37 -7.96
C LEU A 240 4.30 -29.14 -7.76
N GLU A 241 5.40 -28.44 -7.93
CA GLU A 241 6.75 -28.91 -7.66
C GLU A 241 7.33 -28.20 -6.45
N ALA A 242 7.90 -28.98 -5.53
CA ALA A 242 8.59 -28.48 -4.35
C ALA A 242 9.92 -29.21 -4.14
N VAL A 243 10.83 -28.56 -3.43
CA VAL A 243 12.11 -29.09 -2.98
C VAL A 243 12.13 -29.13 -1.46
N ALA A 244 12.44 -30.29 -0.91
CA ALA A 244 12.63 -30.53 0.52
C ALA A 244 13.94 -31.28 0.76
N SER A 245 14.25 -31.59 2.02
CA SER A 245 15.39 -32.44 2.34
C SER A 245 15.21 -33.85 1.73
N PRO A 246 16.25 -34.47 1.12
CA PRO A 246 16.14 -35.78 0.51
C PRO A 246 15.58 -36.84 1.49
N GLY A 247 14.56 -37.60 1.06
CA GLY A 247 13.88 -38.59 1.91
C GLY A 247 12.92 -38.01 2.96
N ALA A 248 12.73 -36.68 3.03
CA ALA A 248 11.78 -36.08 3.96
C ALA A 248 10.32 -36.37 3.55
N GLN A 249 9.45 -36.50 4.54
CA GLN A 249 8.04 -36.70 4.33
C GLN A 249 7.33 -35.34 4.24
N VAL A 250 6.76 -35.04 3.08
CA VAL A 250 6.17 -33.74 2.76
C VAL A 250 4.68 -33.89 2.47
N THR A 251 3.86 -33.02 3.03
CA THR A 251 2.40 -33.04 2.90
C THR A 251 1.92 -31.80 2.18
N LEU A 252 1.21 -31.99 1.07
CA LEU A 252 0.52 -30.93 0.37
C LEU A 252 -0.90 -30.76 0.90
N GLU A 253 -1.27 -29.53 1.24
CA GLU A 253 -2.60 -29.08 1.58
C GLU A 253 -3.01 -27.95 0.63
N VAL A 254 -4.17 -28.07 -0.01
CA VAL A 254 -4.69 -27.02 -0.91
C VAL A 254 -5.94 -26.43 -0.27
N ARG A 255 -5.96 -25.12 -0.02
CA ARG A 255 -7.03 -24.43 0.70
C ARG A 255 -7.92 -23.66 -0.25
N TYR A 256 -9.19 -24.06 -0.30
CA TYR A 256 -10.26 -23.35 -1.02
C TYR A 256 -11.27 -22.72 -0.05
N LYS A 257 -12.17 -21.86 -0.54
CA LYS A 257 -13.27 -21.29 0.26
C LYS A 257 -14.20 -22.37 0.84
N SER A 258 -14.33 -23.50 0.15
CA SER A 258 -15.13 -24.65 0.61
C SER A 258 -14.40 -25.53 1.63
N GLY A 259 -13.18 -25.17 2.04
CA GLY A 259 -12.29 -26.00 2.86
C GLY A 259 -11.17 -26.65 2.05
N ASN A 260 -10.42 -27.53 2.71
CA ASN A 260 -9.25 -28.18 2.15
C ASN A 260 -9.61 -29.13 0.99
N SER A 261 -8.72 -29.25 0.02
CA SER A 261 -8.85 -30.21 -1.07
C SER A 261 -8.81 -31.64 -0.54
N VAL A 262 -9.85 -32.41 -0.85
CA VAL A 262 -9.97 -33.84 -0.50
C VAL A 262 -9.56 -34.72 -1.69
N SER A 263 -8.76 -34.20 -2.62
CA SER A 263 -8.36 -34.95 -3.82
C SER A 263 -7.42 -36.09 -3.44
N LYS A 264 -7.62 -37.28 -4.04
CA LYS A 264 -6.80 -38.48 -3.79
C LYS A 264 -5.30 -38.30 -4.04
N HIS A 265 -4.92 -37.27 -4.81
CA HIS A 265 -3.53 -36.97 -5.18
C HIS A 265 -2.98 -35.73 -4.46
N VAL A 266 -3.71 -35.21 -3.47
CA VAL A 266 -3.26 -34.20 -2.52
C VAL A 266 -3.02 -34.94 -1.20
N GLY A 267 -1.82 -34.82 -0.63
CA GLY A 267 -1.47 -35.51 0.59
C GLY A 267 0.03 -35.70 0.75
N THR A 268 0.39 -36.65 1.58
CA THR A 268 1.78 -36.88 2.00
C THR A 268 2.56 -37.72 0.99
N GLN A 269 3.74 -37.25 0.59
CA GLN A 269 4.68 -37.89 -0.32
C GLN A 269 6.12 -37.75 0.22
N MET A 270 7.00 -38.68 -0.13
CA MET A 270 8.42 -38.58 0.25
C MET A 270 9.24 -37.90 -0.85
N ALA A 271 10.16 -37.03 -0.45
CA ALA A 271 11.15 -36.42 -1.32
C ALA A 271 12.13 -37.46 -1.87
N ASP A 272 12.44 -37.34 -3.15
CA ASP A 272 13.39 -38.23 -3.81
C ASP A 272 14.85 -37.98 -3.37
N ALA A 273 15.81 -38.69 -3.95
CA ALA A 273 17.23 -38.56 -3.62
C ALA A 273 17.81 -37.15 -3.90
N SER A 274 17.14 -36.38 -4.74
CA SER A 274 17.45 -34.98 -5.07
C SER A 274 16.64 -33.97 -4.26
N GLY A 275 15.71 -34.43 -3.42
CA GLY A 275 14.84 -33.57 -2.62
C GLY A 275 13.58 -33.10 -3.34
N HIS A 276 13.30 -33.56 -4.57
CA HIS A 276 12.14 -33.13 -5.33
C HIS A 276 10.87 -33.89 -4.94
N VAL A 277 9.74 -33.18 -4.91
CA VAL A 277 8.40 -33.74 -4.75
C VAL A 277 7.46 -33.06 -5.73
N GLU A 278 6.64 -33.87 -6.41
CA GLU A 278 5.65 -33.41 -7.37
C GLU A 278 4.26 -33.94 -7.01
N TRP A 279 3.27 -33.05 -6.95
CA TRP A 279 1.87 -33.42 -6.84
C TRP A 279 1.09 -32.95 -8.05
N THR A 280 0.26 -33.83 -8.60
CA THR A 280 -0.72 -33.48 -9.63
C THR A 280 -2.13 -33.77 -9.13
N TRP A 281 -2.96 -32.74 -8.97
CA TRP A 281 -4.35 -32.90 -8.51
C TRP A 281 -5.36 -32.29 -9.48
N LEU A 282 -6.60 -32.77 -9.39
CA LEU A 282 -7.73 -32.19 -10.12
C LEU A 282 -8.32 -31.02 -9.33
N VAL A 283 -8.33 -29.83 -9.92
CA VAL A 283 -9.05 -28.67 -9.37
C VAL A 283 -10.55 -28.93 -9.51
N SER A 284 -11.30 -28.82 -8.41
CA SER A 284 -12.75 -29.09 -8.42
C SER A 284 -13.47 -28.25 -9.49
N GLY A 285 -14.43 -28.85 -10.20
CA GLY A 285 -15.21 -28.16 -11.23
C GLY A 285 -16.05 -27.00 -10.68
N ASN A 286 -16.39 -27.05 -9.39
CA ASN A 286 -17.15 -26.02 -8.69
C ASN A 286 -16.27 -24.94 -8.05
N THR A 287 -14.94 -25.00 -8.23
CA THR A 287 -14.04 -23.98 -7.67
C THR A 287 -14.36 -22.60 -8.25
N THR A 288 -14.66 -21.66 -7.36
CA THR A 288 -14.93 -20.26 -7.74
C THR A 288 -13.66 -19.64 -8.34
N PRO A 289 -13.77 -18.85 -9.42
CA PRO A 289 -12.66 -18.03 -9.88
C PRO A 289 -12.17 -17.09 -8.78
N GLY A 290 -10.86 -16.97 -8.61
CA GLY A 290 -10.26 -16.20 -7.51
C GLY A 290 -8.87 -16.70 -7.15
N GLN A 291 -8.32 -16.13 -6.09
CA GLN A 291 -7.03 -16.52 -5.53
C GLN A 291 -7.23 -17.58 -4.43
N TRP A 292 -6.41 -18.62 -4.47
CA TRP A 292 -6.41 -19.75 -3.53
C TRP A 292 -4.98 -20.01 -3.05
N GLU A 293 -4.81 -20.80 -1.99
CA GLU A 293 -3.50 -21.06 -1.39
C GLU A 293 -3.15 -22.55 -1.43
N VAL A 294 -1.90 -22.86 -1.75
CA VAL A 294 -1.29 -24.16 -1.46
C VAL A 294 -0.33 -24.02 -0.29
N VAL A 295 -0.33 -25.01 0.59
CA VAL A 295 0.54 -25.09 1.77
C VAL A 295 1.24 -26.44 1.74
N VAL A 296 2.56 -26.43 1.84
CA VAL A 296 3.42 -27.61 1.86
C VAL A 296 4.07 -27.68 3.22
N THR A 297 3.86 -28.78 3.96
CA THR A 297 4.40 -28.97 5.30
C THR A 297 5.23 -30.25 5.36
N THR A 298 6.44 -30.16 5.92
CA THR A 298 7.33 -31.32 6.15
C THR A 298 7.03 -31.92 7.52
N SER A 299 7.29 -33.23 7.72
CA SER A 299 7.19 -33.89 9.03
C SER A 299 7.98 -33.17 10.14
N ASP A 300 9.03 -32.46 9.75
CA ASP A 300 9.96 -31.77 10.64
C ASP A 300 9.52 -30.33 10.98
N GLY A 301 8.28 -29.94 10.61
CA GLY A 301 7.66 -28.66 10.96
C GLY A 301 7.93 -27.51 9.98
N ALA A 302 8.79 -27.71 8.97
CA ALA A 302 9.04 -26.72 7.93
C ALA A 302 7.83 -26.56 7.00
N SER A 303 7.43 -25.32 6.72
CA SER A 303 6.24 -24.95 5.95
C SER A 303 6.57 -23.95 4.86
N ALA A 304 5.98 -24.13 3.67
CA ALA A 304 6.00 -23.15 2.59
C ALA A 304 4.58 -23.00 2.01
N SER A 305 4.14 -21.78 1.74
CA SER A 305 2.85 -21.54 1.09
C SER A 305 2.98 -20.63 -0.14
N MET A 306 2.06 -20.81 -1.09
CA MET A 306 2.04 -20.02 -2.32
C MET A 306 0.59 -19.76 -2.77
N PRO A 307 0.23 -18.51 -3.10
CA PRO A 307 -1.05 -18.22 -3.72
C PRO A 307 -1.06 -18.62 -5.20
N PHE A 308 -2.21 -19.08 -5.69
CA PHE A 308 -2.43 -19.34 -7.12
C PHE A 308 -3.82 -18.89 -7.57
N ILE A 309 -3.93 -18.50 -8.83
CA ILE A 309 -5.16 -17.95 -9.41
C ILE A 309 -5.92 -19.05 -10.16
N VAL A 310 -7.23 -19.15 -9.93
CA VAL A 310 -8.15 -19.98 -10.71
C VAL A 310 -9.05 -19.10 -11.57
N GLN A 311 -9.17 -19.41 -12.86
CA GLN A 311 -10.02 -18.69 -13.81
C GLN A 311 -10.89 -19.65 -14.63
N LYS A 312 -12.16 -19.28 -14.89
CA LYS A 312 -13.02 -20.00 -15.86
C LYS A 312 -12.56 -19.69 -17.28
N LYS A 313 -12.78 -20.64 -18.18
CA LYS A 313 -12.56 -20.42 -19.62
C LYS A 313 -13.50 -19.28 -20.06
N GLY A 314 -12.92 -18.22 -20.64
CA GLY A 314 -13.67 -17.21 -21.40
C GLY A 314 -14.20 -17.77 -22.70
#